data_AF-A0AAW2E6B9-F1
#
_entry.id   AF-A0AAW2E6B9-F1
#
_cell.length_a   1.000
_cell.length_b   1.000
_cell.length_c   1.000
_cell.angle_alpha   90.00
_cell.angle_beta   90.00
_cell.angle_gamma   90.00
#
_symmetry.space_group_name_H-M   'P 1'
#
loop_
_entity.id
_entity.type
_entity.pdbx_description
1 polymer ?
#
loop_
_entity_poly.entity_id
_entity_poly.type
_entity_poly.pdbx_seq_one_letter_code
_entity_poly.pdbx_strand_id
1 'polypeptide(L)'
;MNLVENETRLHIDDFGILYGFQWPSLVQQLSARPGGPPKLRITGIDFAEPGFRPAQRVEETGRRLANYVETINVPFEFNGIAQKWDTIQIEDLKLDNNEVLVVNSMYLLKYLLDETVVVESPRNVVLNG
;
A
#
# COMPACT_ATOMS: atom_id res chain seq x y z
N MET A 1 7.93 8.44 13.36
CA MET A 1 6.63 7.90 12.89
C MET A 1 5.62 8.08 14.03
N ASN A 2 4.93 9.22 14.09
CA ASN A 2 4.10 9.62 15.24
C ASN A 2 2.59 9.39 14.97
N LEU A 3 2.20 9.19 13.70
CA LEU A 3 0.81 9.06 13.25
C LEU A 3 0.06 7.81 13.75
N VAL A 4 0.77 6.81 14.26
CA VAL A 4 0.21 5.51 14.68
C VAL A 4 0.59 5.16 16.11
N GLU A 5 1.07 6.10 16.91
CA GLU A 5 1.63 5.78 18.24
C GLU A 5 0.59 5.14 19.17
N ASN A 6 -0.69 5.52 19.06
CA ASN A 6 -1.79 4.98 19.88
C ASN A 6 -2.79 4.11 19.10
N GLU A 7 -2.54 3.86 17.81
CA GLU A 7 -3.52 3.21 16.95
C GLU A 7 -3.39 1.70 16.98
N THR A 8 -4.53 1.01 16.96
CA THR A 8 -4.55 -0.46 17.03
C THR A 8 -4.55 -1.09 15.63
N ARG A 9 -4.82 -0.30 14.59
CA ARG A 9 -4.95 -0.76 13.20
C ARG A 9 -4.34 0.27 12.25
N LEU A 10 -3.45 -0.20 11.40
CA LEU A 10 -2.79 0.58 10.34
C LEU A 10 -3.07 -0.08 9.00
N HIS A 11 -3.55 0.71 8.05
CA HIS A 11 -3.71 0.29 6.67
C HIS A 11 -2.87 1.15 5.74
N ILE A 12 -2.14 0.48 4.85
CA ILE A 12 -1.27 1.10 3.87
C ILE A 12 -1.77 0.75 2.47
N ASP A 13 -2.13 1.76 1.69
CA ASP A 13 -2.34 1.63 0.25
C ASP A 13 -1.02 1.97 -0.46
N ASP A 14 -0.38 0.99 -1.10
CA ASP A 14 0.92 1.15 -1.76
C ASP A 14 0.79 1.08 -3.28
N PHE A 15 0.72 2.26 -3.91
CA PHE A 15 0.75 2.42 -5.36
C PHE A 15 2.18 2.29 -5.87
N GLY A 16 2.47 1.13 -6.49
CA GLY A 16 3.80 0.74 -6.93
C GLY A 16 4.50 -0.22 -5.97
N ILE A 17 3.75 -1.19 -5.40
CA ILE A 17 4.25 -2.15 -4.41
C ILE A 17 5.50 -2.92 -4.87
N LEU A 18 5.66 -3.17 -6.18
CA LEU A 18 6.79 -3.88 -6.76
C LEU A 18 7.11 -5.17 -5.98
N TYR A 19 8.25 -5.22 -5.30
CA TYR A 19 8.72 -6.36 -4.49
C TYR A 19 8.51 -6.19 -2.98
N GLY A 20 7.92 -5.07 -2.54
CA GLY A 20 7.58 -4.81 -1.14
C GLY A 20 8.76 -4.47 -0.23
N PHE A 21 9.95 -4.16 -0.76
CA PHE A 21 11.17 -3.97 0.04
C PHE A 21 11.16 -2.76 0.98
N GLN A 22 10.24 -1.81 0.80
CA GLN A 22 10.04 -0.71 1.74
C GLN A 22 9.53 -1.20 3.11
N TRP A 23 8.70 -2.23 3.11
CA TRP A 23 7.87 -2.58 4.26
C TRP A 23 8.59 -3.32 5.39
N PRO A 24 9.59 -4.21 5.17
CA PRO A 24 10.25 -4.90 6.26
C PRO A 24 10.79 -3.99 7.36
N SER A 25 11.45 -2.89 7.00
CA SER A 25 11.97 -1.94 8.00
C SER A 25 10.86 -1.27 8.81
N LEU A 26 9.72 -0.98 8.18
CA LEU A 26 8.58 -0.41 8.88
C LEU A 26 7.98 -1.41 9.86
N VAL A 27 7.76 -2.65 9.42
CA VAL A 27 7.18 -3.69 10.27
C VAL A 27 8.07 -3.94 11.49
N GLN A 28 9.40 -3.92 11.32
CA GLN A 28 10.34 -4.03 12.43
C GLN A 28 10.21 -2.88 13.45
N GLN A 29 9.91 -1.66 12.99
CA GLN A 29 9.66 -0.53 13.89
C GLN A 29 8.32 -0.68 14.61
N LEU A 30 7.28 -1.13 13.91
CA LEU A 30 5.95 -1.36 14.48
C LEU A 30 5.97 -2.47 15.53
N SER A 31 6.74 -3.55 15.32
CA SER A 31 6.86 -4.66 16.27
C SER A 31 7.55 -4.25 17.57
N ALA A 32 8.42 -3.24 17.53
CA ALA A 32 9.10 -2.71 18.71
C ALA A 32 8.30 -1.65 19.49
N ARG A 33 7.07 -1.32 19.05
CA ARG A 33 6.25 -0.29 19.69
C ARG A 33 5.84 -0.68 21.11
N PRO A 34 5.93 0.24 22.10
CA PRO A 34 5.34 0.02 23.42
C PRO A 34 3.83 -0.29 23.30
N GLY A 35 3.36 -1.34 23.99
CA GLY A 35 1.98 -1.82 23.86
C GLY A 35 1.75 -2.79 22.70
N GLY A 36 2.78 -3.11 21.93
CA GLY A 36 2.74 -4.08 20.83
C GLY A 36 2.38 -3.48 19.48
N PRO A 37 2.58 -4.26 18.40
CA PRO A 37 2.28 -3.81 17.05
C PRO A 37 0.78 -3.63 16.81
N PRO A 38 0.38 -2.67 15.95
CA PRO A 38 -0.99 -2.63 15.44
C PRO A 38 -1.24 -3.83 14.51
N LYS A 39 -2.52 -4.14 14.24
CA LYS A 39 -2.86 -4.95 13.06
C LYS A 39 -2.46 -4.14 11.82
N LEU A 40 -1.54 -4.69 11.03
CA LEU A 40 -1.08 -4.10 9.80
C LEU A 40 -1.83 -4.70 8.62
N ARG A 41 -2.40 -3.85 7.77
CA ARG A 41 -2.91 -4.22 6.45
C ARG A 41 -2.11 -3.49 5.38
N ILE A 42 -1.73 -4.20 4.32
CA ILE A 42 -1.14 -3.58 3.14
C ILE A 42 -1.99 -3.94 1.92
N THR A 43 -2.53 -2.94 1.24
CA THR A 43 -3.06 -3.07 -0.11
C THR A 43 -1.93 -2.76 -1.09
N GLY A 44 -1.35 -3.79 -1.69
CA GLY A 44 -0.27 -3.66 -2.66
C GLY A 44 -0.82 -3.54 -4.07
N ILE A 45 -0.55 -2.41 -4.73
CA ILE A 45 -1.09 -2.07 -6.04
C ILE A 45 0.05 -1.99 -7.06
N ASP A 46 -0.05 -2.73 -8.15
CA ASP A 46 0.87 -2.62 -9.28
C ASP A 46 0.15 -2.95 -10.60
N PHE A 47 0.80 -2.64 -11.72
CA PHE A 47 0.31 -3.04 -13.03
C PHE A 47 0.27 -4.56 -13.17
N ALA A 48 -0.77 -5.03 -13.86
CA ALA A 48 -0.87 -6.41 -14.30
C ALA A 48 0.35 -6.81 -15.15
N GLU A 49 0.91 -7.98 -14.86
CA GLU A 49 1.95 -8.59 -15.69
C GLU A 49 1.37 -9.06 -17.04
N PRO A 50 2.15 -8.99 -18.13
CA PRO A 50 1.75 -9.59 -19.39
C PRO A 50 1.67 -11.12 -19.29
N GLY A 51 0.78 -11.73 -20.07
CA GLY A 51 0.65 -13.19 -20.17
C GLY A 51 -0.45 -13.78 -19.28
N PHE A 52 -0.30 -15.05 -18.92
CA PHE A 52 -1.38 -15.85 -18.31
C PHE A 52 -1.58 -15.63 -16.81
N ARG A 53 -0.69 -14.91 -16.14
CA ARG A 53 -0.74 -14.68 -14.68
C ARG A 53 -0.55 -13.21 -14.34
N PRO A 54 -1.54 -12.35 -14.66
CA PRO A 54 -1.41 -10.90 -14.49
C PRO A 54 -1.15 -10.46 -13.05
N ALA A 55 -1.61 -11.22 -12.06
CA ALA A 55 -1.44 -10.89 -10.64
C ALA A 55 -0.19 -11.51 -9.98
N GLN A 56 0.57 -12.36 -10.68
CA GLN A 56 1.61 -13.19 -10.08
C GLN A 56 2.63 -12.41 -9.25
N ARG A 57 3.06 -11.25 -9.76
CA ARG A 57 4.06 -10.41 -9.08
C ARG A 57 3.53 -9.89 -7.75
N VAL A 58 2.31 -9.35 -7.74
CA VAL A 58 1.67 -8.78 -6.55
C VAL A 58 1.36 -9.89 -5.52
N GLU A 59 0.85 -11.04 -5.98
CA GLU A 59 0.59 -12.21 -5.13
C GLU A 59 1.86 -12.72 -4.45
N GLU A 60 2.95 -12.87 -5.20
CA GLU A 60 4.22 -13.34 -4.67
C GLU A 60 4.85 -12.30 -3.72
N THR A 61 4.68 -11.00 -3.98
CA THR A 61 5.06 -9.95 -3.01
C THR A 61 4.26 -10.06 -1.72
N GLY A 62 2.95 -10.26 -1.80
CA GLY A 62 2.10 -10.52 -0.64
C GLY A 62 2.57 -11.72 0.18
N ARG A 63 2.89 -12.84 -0.50
CA ARG A 63 3.42 -14.04 0.15
C ARG A 63 4.74 -13.80 0.86
N ARG A 64 5.68 -13.09 0.22
CA ARG A 64 6.98 -12.73 0.83
C ARG A 64 6.81 -11.86 2.06
N LEU A 65 5.95 -10.84 1.98
CA LEU A 65 5.64 -9.97 3.11
C LEU A 65 5.00 -10.78 4.23
N ALA A 66 3.94 -11.53 3.96
CA ALA A 66 3.26 -12.34 4.98
C ALA A 66 4.23 -13.27 5.73
N ASN A 67 5.09 -14.00 4.99
CA ASN A 67 6.11 -14.86 5.60
C ASN A 67 7.07 -14.07 6.51
N TYR A 68 7.54 -12.90 6.07
CA TYR A 68 8.43 -12.07 6.88
C TYR A 68 7.73 -11.56 8.14
N VAL A 69 6.51 -11.01 7.98
CA VAL A 69 5.74 -10.43 9.07
C VAL A 69 5.35 -11.48 10.12
N GLU A 70 5.08 -12.71 9.70
CA GLU A 70 4.86 -13.86 10.57
C GLU A 70 6.07 -14.13 11.47
N THR A 71 7.31 -14.04 10.95
CA THR A 71 8.52 -14.29 11.75
C THR A 71 8.71 -13.33 12.93
N ILE A 72 8.04 -12.18 12.90
CA ILE A 72 8.13 -11.12 13.92
C ILE A 72 6.80 -10.89 14.66
N ASN A 73 5.84 -11.81 14.52
CA ASN A 73 4.57 -11.86 15.25
C ASN A 73 3.74 -10.57 15.19
N VAL A 74 3.73 -9.90 14.04
CA VAL A 74 2.85 -8.75 13.80
C VAL A 74 1.56 -9.25 13.13
N PRO A 75 0.36 -8.89 13.63
CA PRO A 75 -0.88 -9.28 12.99
C PRO A 75 -0.97 -8.64 11.60
N PHE A 76 -1.17 -9.44 10.55
CA PHE A 76 -0.97 -8.98 9.17
C PHE A 76 -2.07 -9.42 8.22
N GLU A 77 -2.38 -8.55 7.26
CA GLU A 77 -3.28 -8.83 6.14
C GLU A 77 -2.72 -8.19 4.86
N PHE A 78 -2.78 -8.91 3.74
CA PHE A 78 -2.37 -8.39 2.44
C PHE A 78 -3.52 -8.45 1.43
N ASN A 79 -3.74 -7.33 0.73
CA ASN A 79 -4.70 -7.21 -0.36
C ASN A 79 -3.94 -6.87 -1.65
N GLY A 80 -3.87 -7.81 -2.60
CA GLY A 80 -3.14 -7.60 -3.85
C GLY A 80 -4.06 -7.08 -4.96
N ILE A 81 -3.69 -5.97 -5.61
CA ILE A 81 -4.39 -5.42 -6.77
C ILE A 81 -3.43 -5.34 -7.95
N ALA A 82 -3.71 -6.10 -9.01
CA ALA A 82 -2.96 -6.11 -10.24
C ALA A 82 -3.77 -5.48 -11.37
N GLN A 83 -3.89 -4.14 -11.35
CA GLN A 83 -4.74 -3.37 -12.24
C GLN A 83 -4.06 -2.04 -12.61
N LYS A 84 -4.57 -1.34 -13.62
CA LYS A 84 -4.12 0.03 -13.86
C LYS A 84 -4.67 0.95 -12.77
N TRP A 85 -3.89 1.94 -12.37
CA TRP A 85 -4.24 2.81 -11.25
C TRP A 85 -5.53 3.61 -11.49
N ASP A 86 -5.77 4.03 -12.73
CA ASP A 86 -6.95 4.78 -13.15
C ASP A 86 -8.24 3.93 -13.22
N THR A 87 -8.14 2.60 -13.06
CA THR A 87 -9.31 1.71 -13.06
C THR A 87 -9.72 1.26 -11.65
N ILE A 88 -8.92 1.56 -10.64
CA ILE A 88 -9.17 1.14 -9.24
C ILE A 88 -10.35 1.92 -8.69
N GLN A 89 -11.30 1.20 -8.10
CA GLN A 89 -12.44 1.78 -7.40
C GLN A 89 -12.16 1.85 -5.90
N ILE A 90 -12.88 2.73 -5.17
CA ILE A 90 -12.71 2.90 -3.72
C ILE A 90 -12.99 1.59 -2.98
N GLU A 91 -13.94 0.79 -3.47
CA GLU A 91 -14.32 -0.49 -2.90
C GLU A 91 -13.17 -1.51 -2.96
N ASP A 92 -12.28 -1.41 -3.96
CA ASP A 92 -11.13 -2.31 -4.11
C ASP A 92 -10.10 -2.15 -2.97
N LEU A 93 -10.02 -0.93 -2.40
CA LEU A 93 -9.12 -0.57 -1.30
C LEU A 93 -9.58 -1.13 0.06
N LYS A 94 -10.83 -1.62 0.13
CA LYS A 94 -11.43 -2.23 1.33
C LYS A 94 -11.32 -1.35 2.57
N LEU A 95 -11.51 -0.04 2.43
CA LEU A 95 -11.33 0.93 3.52
C LEU A 95 -12.16 0.56 4.75
N ASP A 96 -11.59 0.75 5.95
CA ASP A 96 -12.29 0.62 7.23
C ASP A 96 -12.17 1.96 7.99
N ASN A 97 -13.23 2.40 8.63
CA ASN A 97 -13.21 3.65 9.40
C ASN A 97 -12.49 3.51 10.75
N ASN A 98 -12.18 2.28 11.16
CA ASN A 98 -11.54 1.97 12.44
C ASN A 98 -10.02 1.74 12.33
N GLU A 99 -9.39 2.26 11.28
CA GLU A 99 -7.94 2.17 11.05
C GLU A 99 -7.39 3.51 10.58
N VAL A 100 -6.10 3.74 10.83
CA VAL A 100 -5.39 4.84 10.19
C VAL A 100 -4.96 4.40 8.80
N LEU A 101 -5.40 5.16 7.79
CA LEU A 101 -4.99 4.99 6.40
C LEU A 101 -3.74 5.80 6.09
N VAL A 102 -2.75 5.15 5.46
CA VAL A 102 -1.57 5.77 4.87
C VAL A 102 -1.54 5.44 3.40
N VAL A 103 -1.53 6.45 2.54
CA VAL A 103 -1.36 6.27 1.10
C VAL A 103 0.10 6.50 0.73
N ASN A 104 0.78 5.46 0.25
CA ASN A 104 2.13 5.52 -0.29
C ASN A 104 2.08 5.48 -1.81
N SER A 105 2.81 6.38 -2.45
CA SER A 105 2.84 6.47 -3.91
C SER A 105 4.25 6.77 -4.38
N MET A 106 5.06 5.72 -4.49
CA MET A 106 6.39 5.84 -5.07
C MET A 106 6.28 5.82 -6.59
N TYR A 107 6.95 6.75 -7.25
CA TYR A 107 7.05 6.84 -8.72
C TYR A 107 5.79 7.27 -9.50
N LEU A 108 4.62 7.46 -8.87
CA LEU A 108 3.42 7.97 -9.54
C LEU A 108 3.56 9.48 -9.86
N LEU A 109 4.19 10.22 -8.95
CA LEU A 109 4.39 11.67 -9.07
C LEU A 109 5.30 12.11 -10.23
N LYS A 110 6.23 11.26 -10.69
CA LYS A 110 7.10 11.58 -11.84
C LYS A 110 6.41 11.41 -13.19
N TYR A 111 5.26 10.72 -13.23
CA TYR A 111 4.44 10.56 -14.45
C TYR A 111 3.22 11.49 -14.46
N LEU A 112 2.94 12.16 -13.34
CA LEU A 112 2.02 13.28 -13.30
C LEU A 112 2.72 14.47 -13.94
N LEU A 113 2.34 14.80 -15.17
CA LEU A 113 2.82 15.97 -15.89
C LEU A 113 2.73 17.21 -14.99
N ASP A 114 3.80 17.99 -14.98
CA ASP A 114 3.96 19.18 -14.16
C ASP A 114 2.83 20.20 -14.44
N GLU A 115 2.40 20.95 -13.43
CA GLU A 115 1.24 21.88 -13.46
C GLU A 115 1.36 22.97 -14.55
N THR A 116 2.53 23.11 -15.15
CA THR A 116 2.81 24.07 -16.22
C THR A 116 2.25 23.67 -17.59
N VAL A 117 1.66 22.47 -17.73
CA VAL A 117 1.28 21.93 -19.04
C VAL A 117 -0.23 21.68 -19.23
N VAL A 118 -1.06 21.58 -18.17
CA VAL A 118 -2.50 21.25 -18.34
C VAL A 118 -3.41 21.96 -17.32
N VAL A 119 -4.51 22.56 -17.80
CA VAL A 119 -5.50 23.33 -17.01
C VAL A 119 -6.24 22.47 -15.97
N GLU A 120 -6.32 21.15 -16.18
CA GLU A 120 -6.80 20.18 -15.20
C GLU A 120 -5.70 19.17 -14.91
N SER A 121 -5.04 19.33 -13.76
CA SER A 121 -3.96 18.44 -13.35
C SER A 121 -4.53 17.05 -13.00
N PRO A 122 -4.10 15.96 -13.67
CA PRO A 122 -4.49 14.60 -13.31
C PRO A 122 -4.15 14.25 -11.86
N ARG A 123 -3.17 14.95 -11.27
CA ARG A 123 -2.80 14.83 -9.85
C ARG A 123 -3.92 15.30 -8.94
N ASN A 124 -4.61 16.39 -9.29
CA ASN A 124 -5.72 16.92 -8.49
C ASN A 124 -6.96 16.03 -8.56
N VAL A 125 -7.15 15.30 -9.67
CA VAL A 125 -8.21 14.29 -9.77
C VAL A 125 -7.93 13.13 -8.82
N VAL A 126 -6.68 12.67 -8.74
CA VAL A 126 -6.29 11.57 -7.85
C VAL A 126 -6.30 11.97 -6.36
N LEU A 127 -5.94 13.21 -6.03
CA LEU A 127 -5.79 13.65 -4.63
C LEU A 127 -7.08 14.19 -3.98
N ASN A 128 -8.09 14.58 -4.78
CA ASN A 128 -9.34 15.17 -4.28
C ASN A 128 -10.59 14.31 -4.55
N GLY A 129 -10.41 13.08 -5.06
CA GLY A 129 -11.46 12.11 -5.32
C GLY A 129 -11.84 11.28 -4.10
#